data_AF-L8LPJ4-F1
#
_entry.id   AF-L8LPJ4-F1
#
_cell.length_a   1.000
_cell.length_b   1.000
_cell.length_c   1.000
_cell.angle_alpha   90.00
_cell.angle_beta   90.00
_cell.angle_gamma   90.00
#
_symmetry.space_group_name_H-M   'P 1'
#
loop_
_entity.id
_entity.type
_entity.pdbx_description
1 polymer ?
#
loop_
_entity_poly.entity_id
_entity_poly.type
_entity_poly.pdbx_seq_one_letter_code
_entity_poly.pdbx_strand_id
1 'polypeptide(L)' 'MRFLFADTFYWIALLNPRDENHQRVKNFNRSLDNYRIVTTDEVLTDVFDLRDRTDL' A
#
# COMPACT_ATOMS: atom_id res chain seq x y z
N MET A 1 11.97 -13.07 -12.06
CA MET A 1 10.99 -12.04 -11.61
C MET A 1 10.67 -12.30 -10.16
N ARG A 2 10.72 -11.29 -9.29
CA ARG A 2 10.36 -11.43 -7.86
C ARG A 2 8.97 -10.84 -7.64
N PHE A 3 8.15 -11.55 -6.88
CA PHE A 3 6.83 -11.08 -6.49
C PHE A 3 6.88 -10.60 -5.04
N LEU A 4 6.22 -9.47 -4.78
CA LEU A 4 6.01 -8.97 -3.43
C LEU A 4 4.52 -8.83 -3.20
N PHE A 5 4.01 -9.49 -2.18
CA PHE A 5 2.63 -9.32 -1.78
C PHE A 5 2.50 -8.00 -0.99
N ALA A 6 1.58 -7.13 -1.43
CA ALA A 6 1.20 -5.90 -0.75
C ALA A 6 -0.12 -6.12 -0.02
N ASP A 7 -0.09 -5.91 1.30
CA ASP A 7 -1.27 -5.96 2.16
C ASP A 7 -1.93 -4.57 2.28
N THR A 8 -3.00 -4.52 3.08
CA THR A 8 -3.78 -3.31 3.33
C THR A 8 -2.91 -2.18 3.92
N PHE A 9 -1.99 -2.52 4.84
CA PHE A 9 -1.08 -1.53 5.46
C PHE A 9 -0.21 -0.84 4.41
N TYR A 10 0.40 -1.61 3.50
CA TYR A 10 1.22 -1.05 2.43
C TYR A 10 0.45 -0.02 1.61
N TRP A 11 -0.77 -0.35 1.18
CA TRP A 11 -1.60 0.55 0.36
C TRP A 11 -2.03 1.80 1.13
N ILE A 12 -2.50 1.64 2.37
CA ILE A 12 -2.92 2.79 3.21
C ILE A 12 -1.75 3.74 3.44
N ALA A 13 -0.61 3.23 3.89
CA ALA A 13 0.57 4.07 4.13
C ALA A 13 1.09 4.71 2.82
N LEU A 14 1.03 4.01 1.69
CA LEU A 14 1.45 4.58 0.40
C LEU A 14 0.50 5.69 -0.09
N LEU A 15 -0.81 5.55 0.12
CA LEU A 15 -1.83 6.44 -0.42
C LEU A 15 -2.15 7.63 0.49
N ASN A 16 -1.97 7.50 1.81
CA ASN A 16 -2.27 8.53 2.80
C ASN A 16 -1.02 9.36 3.16
N PRO A 17 -0.90 10.64 2.74
CA PRO A 17 0.25 11.47 3.08
C PRO A 17 0.35 11.84 4.57
N ARG A 18 -0.74 11.68 5.33
CA ARG A 18 -0.79 11.93 6.78
C ARG A 18 -0.37 10.71 7.60
N ASP A 19 -0.20 9.55 6.98
CA ASP A 19 0.28 8.34 7.67
C ASP A 19 1.74 8.55 8.11
N GLU A 20 2.05 8.20 9.36
CA GLU A 20 3.40 8.33 9.92
C GLU A 20 4.44 7.51 9.12
N ASN A 21 4.01 6.43 8.48
CA ASN A 21 4.85 5.56 7.66
C ASN A 21 4.89 5.98 6.19
N HIS A 22 4.15 7.01 5.77
CA HIS A 22 4.03 7.39 4.36
C HIS A 22 5.39 7.56 3.69
N GLN A 23 6.29 8.31 4.32
CA GLN A 23 7.62 8.55 3.75
C GLN A 23 8.47 7.27 3.68
N ARG A 24 8.34 6.40 4.68
CA ARG A 24 9.07 5.12 4.72
C ARG A 24 8.59 4.19 3.61
N VAL A 25 7.27 4.03 3.45
CA VAL A 25 6.67 3.18 2.42
C VAL A 25 6.90 3.74 1.03
N LYS A 26 6.84 5.06 0.85
CA LYS A 26 7.18 5.73 -0.41
C LYS A 26 8.63 5.49 -0.84
N ASN A 27 9.58 5.58 0.09
CA ASN A 27 10.98 5.29 -0.18
C ASN A 27 11.22 3.80 -0.46
N PHE A 28 10.56 2.91 0.29
CA PHE A 28 10.58 1.48 0.02
C PHE A 28 10.02 1.18 -1.37
N ASN A 29 8.88 1.74 -1.76
CA ASN A 29 8.26 1.56 -3.08
C ASN A 29 9.21 1.96 -4.22
N ARG A 30 9.96 3.05 -4.05
CA ARG A 30 10.98 3.50 -5.03
C ARG A 30 12.16 2.53 -5.17
N SER A 31 12.38 1.65 -4.21
CA SER A 31 13.46 0.64 -4.27
C SER A 31 13.06 -0.66 -4.96
N LEU A 32 11.79 -0.78 -5.38
CA LEU A 32 11.20 -2.04 -5.89
C LEU A 32 11.35 -2.24 -7.41
N ASP A 33 12.35 -1.62 -8.06
CA ASP A 33 12.52 -1.60 -9.54
C ASP A 33 12.44 -2.98 -10.23
N ASN A 34 12.77 -4.07 -9.54
CA ASN A 34 12.76 -5.44 -10.06
C ASN A 34 11.69 -6.37 -9.43
N TYR A 35 10.73 -5.80 -8.70
CA TYR A 35 9.63 -6.53 -8.08
C TYR A 35 8.30 -6.26 -8.79
N ARG A 36 7.50 -7.31 -8.95
CA ARG A 36 6.09 -7.18 -9.29
C ARG A 36 5.28 -7.20 -8.01
N ILE A 37 4.63 -6.08 -7.72
CA ILE A 37 3.69 -5.98 -6.60
C ILE A 37 2.42 -6.72 -6.98
N VAL A 38 1.97 -7.61 -6.11
CA VAL A 38 0.72 -8.35 -6.23
C VAL A 38 -0.08 -8.17 -4.95
N THR A 39 -1.39 -8.22 -5.07
CA THR A 39 -2.33 -8.11 -3.94
C THR A 39 -3.56 -8.96 -4.28
N THR A 40 -4.54 -9.06 -3.38
CA THR A 40 -5.79 -9.76 -3.65
C THR A 40 -6.98 -8.79 -3.67
N ASP A 41 -8.11 -9.26 -4.20
CA ASP A 41 -9.34 -8.47 -4.25
C ASP A 41 -9.86 -8.15 -2.84
N GLU A 42 -9.64 -9.04 -1.87
CA GLU A 42 -9.99 -8.81 -0.46
C GLU A 42 -9.18 -7.66 0.15
N VAL A 43 -7.87 -7.60 -0.13
CA VAL A 43 -7.03 -6.48 0.33
C VAL A 43 -7.51 -5.16 -0.28
N LEU A 44 -7.86 -5.15 -1.58
CA LEU A 44 -8.39 -3.94 -2.22
C LEU A 44 -9.74 -3.53 -1.62
N THR A 45 -10.60 -4.49 -1.29
CA THR A 45 -11.88 -4.23 -0.61
C THR A 45 -11.67 -3.56 0.74
N ASP A 46 -10.72 -4.05 1.54
CA ASP A 46 -10.37 -3.45 2.83
C ASP A 46 -9.80 -2.03 2.66
N VAL A 47 -8.96 -1.80 1.65
CA VAL A 47 -8.42 -0.46 1.36
C VAL A 47 -9.53 0.52 1.03
N PHE A 48 -10.53 0.12 0.24
CA PHE A 48 -11.67 0.97 -0.09
C PHE A 48 -12.54 1.28 1.12
N ASP A 49 -12.89 0.26 1.92
CA ASP A 49 -13.71 0.43 3.12
C ASP A 49 -13.00 1.30 4.18
N LEU A 50 -11.70 1.09 4.41
CA LEU A 50 -10.92 1.94 5.30
C LEU A 50 -10.87 3.38 4.82
N ARG A 51 -10.65 3.59 3.53
CA ARG A 51 -10.59 4.92 2.93
C ARG A 51 -11.90 5.68 3.14
N ASP A 52 -13.04 5.03 2.92
CA ASP A 52 -14.38 5.62 3.11
C ASP A 52 -14.63 5.99 4.58
N ARG A 53 -14.16 5.19 5.53
CA ARG A 53 -14.33 5.43 6.97
C ARG A 53 -13.43 6.50 7.57
N THR A 54 -12.28 6.77 6.93
CA THR A 54 -11.21 7.57 7.53
C THR A 54 -10.84 8.82 6.73
N ASP A 55 -11.65 9.18 5.72
CA ASP A 55 -11.47 10.35 4.84
C ASP A 55 -10.03 10.43 4.26
N LEU A 56 -9.48 9.27 3.88
CA LEU A 56 -8.15 9.16 3.26
C LEU A 56 -8.14 9.55 1.78
#